data_AF-A0A355ILK3-F1
#
_entry.id   AF-A0A355ILK3-F1
#
_cell.length_a   1.000
_cell.length_b   1.000
_cell.length_c   1.000
_cell.angle_alpha   90.00
_cell.angle_beta   90.00
_cell.angle_gamma   90.00
#
_symmetry.space_group_name_H-M   'P 1'
#
loop_
_entity.id
_entity.type
_entity.pdbx_description
1 polymer ?
#
loop_
_entity_poly.entity_id
_entity_poly.type
_entity_poly.pdbx_seq_one_letter_code
_entity_poly.pdbx_strand_id
1 'polypeptide(L)'
;MADTVAPKITPVNLENAVKNRLFRIRVADEASGISSWRGTIDGQWVLFTYDIHTGYLQYVFDNKRLPRGQSHHLSLTVADACGNARTWQHSFDY
;
A
#
# COMPACT_ATOMS: atom_id res chain seq x y z
N MET A 1 23.32 -6.62 15.93
CA MET A 1 23.31 -6.73 14.46
C MET A 1 21.85 -6.68 14.05
N ALA A 2 21.38 -5.49 13.64
CA ALA A 2 19.99 -5.27 13.29
C ALA A 2 19.74 -5.82 11.89
N ASP A 3 18.72 -6.64 11.74
CA ASP A 3 18.21 -7.05 10.45
C ASP A 3 17.75 -5.77 9.72
N THR A 4 18.53 -5.36 8.70
CA THR A 4 18.44 -4.01 8.09
C THR A 4 17.61 -4.02 6.80
N VAL A 5 17.00 -5.15 6.46
CA VAL A 5 16.29 -5.28 5.20
C VAL A 5 14.89 -4.71 5.37
N ALA A 6 14.70 -3.48 4.91
CA ALA A 6 13.37 -2.87 4.87
C ALA A 6 12.44 -3.67 3.94
N PRO A 7 11.14 -3.79 4.26
CA PRO A 7 10.20 -4.54 3.45
C PRO A 7 10.12 -4.00 2.02
N LYS A 8 10.01 -4.91 1.05
CA LYS A 8 9.96 -4.58 -0.37
C LYS A 8 8.53 -4.30 -0.79
N ILE A 9 8.26 -3.04 -1.12
CA ILE A 9 6.97 -2.58 -1.64
C ILE A 9 7.04 -2.52 -3.16
N THR A 10 6.31 -3.40 -3.84
CA THR A 10 6.27 -3.49 -5.31
C THR A 10 4.83 -3.27 -5.79
N PRO A 11 4.54 -2.15 -6.45
CA PRO A 11 3.20 -1.92 -6.99
C PRO A 11 2.96 -2.83 -8.20
N VAL A 12 1.78 -3.45 -8.28
CA VAL A 12 1.48 -4.49 -9.30
C VAL A 12 0.63 -3.93 -10.44
N ASN A 13 -0.31 -3.05 -10.12
CA ASN A 13 -1.37 -2.65 -11.06
C ASN A 13 -1.63 -1.14 -11.03
N LEU A 14 -0.60 -0.28 -11.04
CA LEU A 14 -0.79 1.18 -10.94
C LEU A 14 -1.62 1.74 -12.10
N GLU A 15 -1.20 1.41 -13.31
CA GLU A 15 -1.79 1.86 -14.57
C GLU A 15 -3.27 1.47 -14.72
N ASN A 16 -3.65 0.26 -14.31
CA ASN A 16 -5.03 -0.21 -14.39
C ASN A 16 -5.77 -0.13 -13.04
N ALA A 17 -5.17 0.41 -11.97
CA ALA A 17 -5.79 0.44 -10.64
C ALA A 17 -7.08 1.24 -10.65
N VAL A 18 -7.05 2.42 -11.27
CA VAL A 18 -8.19 3.34 -11.40
C VAL A 18 -9.29 2.70 -12.25
N LYS A 19 -8.92 2.12 -13.40
CA LYS A 19 -9.85 1.44 -14.32
C LYS A 19 -10.54 0.24 -13.66
N ASN A 20 -9.79 -0.57 -12.93
CA ASN A 20 -10.28 -1.76 -12.23
C ASN A 20 -10.85 -1.45 -10.84
N ARG A 21 -10.79 -0.18 -10.39
CA ARG A 21 -11.12 0.26 -9.03
C ARG A 21 -10.45 -0.57 -7.94
N LEU A 22 -9.25 -1.08 -8.22
CA LEU A 22 -8.53 -1.99 -7.36
C LEU A 22 -7.02 -1.72 -7.45
N PHE A 23 -6.49 -1.15 -6.38
CA PHE A 23 -5.06 -0.98 -6.18
C PHE A 23 -4.48 -2.27 -5.60
N ARG A 24 -3.42 -2.80 -6.22
CA ARG A 24 -2.70 -3.98 -5.71
C ARG A 24 -1.23 -3.66 -5.58
N ILE A 25 -0.71 -3.86 -4.38
CA ILE A 25 0.68 -3.66 -4.03
C ILE A 25 1.17 -4.94 -3.39
N ARG A 26 2.25 -5.50 -3.92
CA ARG A 26 2.93 -6.63 -3.30
C ARG A 26 3.85 -6.10 -2.23
N VAL A 27 3.72 -6.63 -1.02
CA VAL A 27 4.67 -6.41 0.07
C VAL A 27 5.31 -7.74 0.39
N ALA A 28 6.63 -7.80 0.21
CA ALA A 28 7.43 -8.98 0.49
C ALA A 28 8.51 -8.60 1.50
N ASP A 29 8.69 -9.46 2.49
CA ASP A 29 9.74 -9.36 3.50
C ASP A 29 10.55 -10.67 3.46
N GLU A 30 11.87 -10.58 3.65
CA GLU A 30 12.76 -11.74 3.53
C GLU A 30 13.08 -12.43 4.87
N ALA A 31 12.70 -11.84 6.01
CA ALA A 31 13.21 -12.29 7.32
C ALA A 31 12.11 -12.50 8.39
N SER A 32 11.27 -11.50 8.64
CA SER A 32 10.36 -11.45 9.79
C SER A 32 8.88 -11.33 9.42
N GLY A 33 8.57 -11.06 8.15
CA GLY A 33 7.21 -10.81 7.71
C GLY A 33 6.72 -9.39 8.01
N ILE A 34 5.56 -9.04 7.46
CA ILE A 34 4.94 -7.73 7.67
C ILE A 34 4.19 -7.73 9.01
N SER A 35 4.56 -6.84 9.92
CA SER A 35 3.91 -6.70 11.23
C SER A 35 2.73 -5.74 11.19
N SER A 36 2.85 -4.63 10.48
CA SER A 36 1.82 -3.60 10.40
C SER A 36 1.87 -2.81 9.11
N TRP A 37 0.73 -2.30 8.67
CA TRP A 37 0.64 -1.40 7.52
C TRP A 37 -0.40 -0.31 7.78
N ARG A 38 -0.17 0.86 7.19
CA ARG A 38 -1.07 2.01 7.25
C ARG A 38 -1.10 2.69 5.89
N GLY A 39 -2.29 2.76 5.29
CA GLY A 39 -2.53 3.49 4.06
C GLY A 39 -3.30 4.78 4.31
N THR A 40 -2.89 5.85 3.65
CA THR A 40 -3.58 7.14 3.65
C THR A 40 -3.64 7.69 2.23
N ILE A 41 -4.81 8.19 1.82
CA ILE A 41 -5.01 8.87 0.53
C ILE A 41 -5.39 10.31 0.84
N ASP A 42 -4.62 11.27 0.36
CA ASP A 42 -4.83 12.71 0.62
C ASP A 42 -4.94 13.06 2.11
N GLY A 43 -4.16 12.34 2.94
CA GLY A 43 -4.19 12.47 4.40
C GLY A 43 -5.37 11.78 5.08
N GLN A 44 -6.30 11.19 4.35
CA GLN A 44 -7.40 10.39 4.90
C GLN A 44 -6.99 8.93 5.03
N TRP A 45 -7.26 8.34 6.19
CA TRP A 45 -6.98 6.93 6.42
C TRP A 45 -7.90 6.03 5.58
N VAL A 46 -7.30 5.03 4.96
CA VAL A 46 -8.00 4.03 4.15
C VAL A 46 -7.62 2.62 4.58
N LEU A 47 -8.60 1.72 4.50
CA LEU A 47 -8.41 0.32 4.86
C LEU A 47 -7.82 -0.45 3.67
N PHE A 48 -6.61 -0.98 3.87
CA PHE A 48 -6.00 -1.93 2.95
C PHE A 48 -6.22 -3.35 3.48
N THR A 49 -6.68 -4.24 2.60
CA THR A 49 -6.79 -5.67 2.88
C THR A 49 -5.47 -6.33 2.55
N TYR A 50 -4.85 -6.97 3.55
CA TYR A 50 -3.65 -7.76 3.35
C TYR A 50 -3.98 -9.23 3.14
N ASP A 51 -3.48 -9.80 2.05
CA ASP A 51 -3.57 -11.22 1.75
C ASP A 51 -2.27 -11.91 2.18
N ILE A 52 -2.33 -12.70 3.26
CA ILE A 52 -1.18 -13.40 3.83
C ILE A 52 -0.64 -14.53 2.93
N HIS A 53 -1.46 -15.07 2.02
CA HIS A 53 -1.07 -16.19 1.17
C HIS A 53 -0.23 -15.72 -0.01
N THR A 54 -0.54 -14.52 -0.52
CA THR A 54 0.10 -13.95 -1.72
C THR A 54 1.02 -12.77 -1.41
N GLY A 55 0.87 -12.16 -0.23
CA GLY A 55 1.57 -10.94 0.15
C GLY A 55 1.04 -9.68 -0.53
N TYR A 56 -0.21 -9.68 -1.00
CA TYR A 56 -0.81 -8.52 -1.65
C TYR A 56 -1.59 -7.64 -0.67
N LEU A 57 -1.24 -6.36 -0.62
CA LEU A 57 -2.08 -5.30 -0.09
C LEU A 57 -3.02 -4.81 -1.20
N GLN A 58 -4.31 -4.93 -0.94
CA GLN A 58 -5.36 -4.59 -1.87
C GLN A 58 -6.20 -3.44 -1.31
N TYR A 59 -6.45 -2.44 -2.14
CA TYR A 59 -7.33 -1.34 -1.83
C TYR A 59 -8.39 -1.20 -2.91
N VAL A 60 -9.66 -1.30 -2.49
CA VAL A 60 -10.80 -1.10 -3.38
C VAL A 60 -11.14 0.38 -3.36
N PHE A 61 -11.20 1.00 -4.52
CA PHE A 61 -11.53 2.41 -4.64
C PHE A 61 -13.00 2.62 -4.27
N ASP A 62 -13.23 3.54 -3.33
CA ASP A 62 -14.57 3.90 -2.88
C ASP A 62 -14.91 5.31 -3.36
N ASN A 63 -15.89 5.42 -4.26
CA ASN A 63 -16.37 6.68 -4.83
C ASN A 63 -16.90 7.69 -3.79
N LYS A 64 -17.26 7.24 -2.59
CA LYS A 64 -17.69 8.14 -1.50
C LYS A 64 -16.50 8.81 -0.83
N ARG A 65 -15.33 8.17 -0.84
CA ARG A 65 -14.11 8.64 -0.18
C ARG A 65 -13.14 9.29 -1.17
N LEU A 66 -13.08 8.80 -2.40
CA LEU A 66 -12.29 9.39 -3.47
C LEU A 66 -13.20 10.13 -4.45
N PRO A 67 -13.18 11.48 -4.47
CA PRO A 67 -13.82 12.24 -5.53
C PRO A 67 -13.18 11.94 -6.88
N ARG A 68 -13.97 11.96 -7.96
CA ARG A 68 -13.48 11.73 -9.32
C ARG A 68 -13.10 13.06 -9.99
N GLY A 69 -12.16 13.00 -10.92
CA GLY A 69 -11.59 14.14 -11.63
C GLY A 69 -10.47 14.85 -10.87
N GLN A 70 -9.85 14.21 -9.87
CA GLN A 70 -8.77 14.82 -9.08
C GLN A 70 -7.56 13.89 -8.98
N SER A 71 -6.37 14.49 -8.90
CA SER A 71 -5.14 13.79 -8.57
C SER A 71 -5.08 13.53 -7.08
N HIS A 72 -4.95 12.27 -6.71
CA HIS A 72 -4.88 11.79 -5.34
C HIS A 72 -3.48 11.35 -4.98
N HIS A 73 -3.09 11.54 -3.72
CA HIS A 73 -1.79 11.10 -3.23
C HIS A 73 -1.92 9.97 -2.22
N LEU A 74 -1.58 8.75 -2.63
CA LEU A 74 -1.53 7.58 -1.76
C LEU A 74 -0.17 7.51 -1.08
N SER A 75 -0.18 7.39 0.24
CA SER A 75 0.96 7.05 1.07
C SER A 75 0.67 5.75 1.82
N LEU A 76 1.52 4.75 1.60
CA LEU A 76 1.47 3.46 2.28
C LEU A 76 2.73 3.31 3.12
N THR A 77 2.56 3.20 4.43
CA THR A 77 3.65 2.91 5.37
C THR A 77 3.52 1.46 5.82
N VAL A 78 4.58 0.70 5.69
CA VAL A 78 4.64 -0.72 6.06
C VAL A 78 5.77 -0.91 7.05
N ALA A 79 5.50 -1.57 8.17
CA ALA A 79 6.46 -1.85 9.23
C ALA A 79 6.59 -3.35 9.46
N ASP A 80 7.81 -3.83 9.63
CA ASP A 80 8.12 -5.20 10.01
C ASP A 80 8.22 -5.37 11.54
N ALA A 81 8.35 -6.62 11.97
CA ALA A 81 8.41 -6.96 13.40
C ALA A 81 9.74 -6.55 14.08
N CYS A 82 10.80 -6.33 13.32
CA CYS A 82 12.11 -5.88 13.81
C CYS A 82 12.16 -4.35 14.00
N GLY A 83 11.13 -3.64 13.53
CA GLY A 83 11.01 -2.19 13.68
C GLY A 83 11.54 -1.39 12.48
N ASN A 84 11.87 -2.02 11.35
CA ASN A 84 12.07 -1.25 10.12
C ASN A 84 10.70 -0.85 9.54
N ALA A 85 10.67 0.33 8.93
CA ALA A 85 9.48 0.84 8.28
C ALA A 85 9.84 1.40 6.91
N ARG A 86 8.97 1.15 5.95
CA ARG A 86 9.08 1.63 4.57
C ARG A 86 7.82 2.41 4.22
N THR A 87 8.01 3.66 3.83
CA THR A 87 6.94 4.49 3.28
C THR A 87 7.06 4.52 1.77
N TRP A 88 5.97 4.21 1.09
CA TRP A 88 5.84 4.29 -0.36
C TRP A 88 4.73 5.28 -0.70
N GLN A 89 5.00 6.18 -1.64
CA GLN A 89 4.07 7.25 -2.02
C GLN A 89 3.87 7.22 -3.53
N HIS A 90 2.64 7.49 -3.96
CA HIS A 90 2.29 7.50 -5.37
C HIS A 90 1.10 8.41 -5.64
N SER A 91 1.22 9.19 -6.71
CA SER A 91 0.15 10.05 -7.22
C SER A 91 -0.59 9.34 -8.36
N PHE A 92 -1.91 9.35 -8.32
CA PHE A 92 -2.75 8.86 -9.42
C PHE A 92 -3.97 9.76 -9.63
N ASP A 93 -4.49 9.80 -10.85
CA ASP A 93 -5.73 10.51 -11.19
C ASP A 93 -6.92 9.54 -11.17
N TYR A 94 -7.98 9.87 -10.42
CA TYR A 94 -9.21 9.06 -10.26
C TYR A 94 -10.45 9.81 -10.74
#